data_AF-A0A3N7I8V3-F1
#
_entry.id   AF-A0A3N7I8V3-F1
#
_cell.length_a   1.000
_cell.length_b   1.000
_cell.length_c   1.000
_cell.angle_alpha   90.00
_cell.angle_beta   90.00
_cell.angle_gamma   90.00
#
_symmetry.space_group_name_H-M   'P 1'
#
loop_
_entity.id
_entity.type
_entity.pdbx_description
1 polymer ?
#
loop_
_entity_poly.entity_id
_entity_poly.type
_entity_poly.pdbx_seq_one_letter_code
_entity_poly.pdbx_strand_id
1 'polypeptide(L)'
;VNSTTSYVWIHHNALQGFPTAQYDAEAHKYFNSVAYGGASNGLENPANTLPVPYYPNVTMGWDSSPRTRNADGWNERRDYPFGAVMVNNTPYAFKKALAKAKGLALQHEEQHRILTVNAWNEWGEGSYLEPDEEYGFKYLEALAEVFR
;
A
#
# COMPACT_ATOMS: atom_id res chain seq x y z
N VAL A 1 -3.60 -2.39 -22.07
CA VAL A 1 -3.55 -2.17 -20.61
C VAL A 1 -4.02 -0.75 -20.38
N ASN A 2 -5.02 -0.51 -19.52
CA ASN A 2 -5.64 0.83 -19.37
C ASN A 2 -5.09 1.61 -18.15
N SER A 3 -4.31 0.94 -17.29
CA SER A 3 -3.54 1.52 -16.19
C SER A 3 -2.49 0.51 -15.73
N THR A 4 -1.38 0.97 -15.14
CA THR A 4 -0.33 0.11 -14.56
C THR A 4 -0.36 0.08 -13.03
N THR A 5 -1.38 0.66 -12.40
CA THR A 5 -1.56 0.65 -10.95
C THR A 5 -1.63 -0.78 -10.40
N SER A 6 -0.83 -1.10 -9.38
CA SER A 6 -1.01 -2.30 -8.56
C SER A 6 -1.97 -2.02 -7.40
N TYR A 7 -2.64 -3.07 -6.92
CA TYR A 7 -3.50 -2.98 -5.74
C TYR A 7 -2.70 -2.85 -4.43
N VAL A 8 -1.40 -3.11 -4.41
CA VAL A 8 -0.58 -3.07 -3.18
C VAL A 8 0.82 -2.53 -3.45
N TRP A 9 1.40 -1.82 -2.49
CA TRP A 9 2.73 -1.21 -2.61
C TRP A 9 3.86 -2.23 -2.80
N ILE A 10 3.78 -3.40 -2.14
CA ILE A 10 4.85 -4.41 -2.18
C ILE A 10 5.12 -4.95 -3.60
N HIS A 11 4.12 -4.89 -4.47
CA HIS A 11 4.26 -5.27 -5.88
C HIS A 11 5.14 -4.31 -6.69
N HIS A 12 5.22 -3.05 -6.27
CA HIS A 12 6.14 -2.09 -6.87
C HIS A 12 7.50 -2.14 -6.18
N ASN A 13 7.49 -2.18 -4.84
CA ASN A 13 8.66 -2.11 -4.00
C ASN A 13 8.68 -3.27 -3.00
N ALA A 14 9.54 -4.26 -3.23
CA ALA A 14 9.73 -5.34 -2.28
C ALA A 14 10.13 -4.79 -0.90
N LEU A 15 9.54 -5.35 0.17
CA LEU A 15 9.87 -4.97 1.54
C LEU A 15 11.34 -5.30 1.83
N GLN A 16 12.10 -4.30 2.27
CA GLN A 16 13.56 -4.43 2.40
C GLN A 16 13.97 -5.07 3.73
N GLY A 17 13.29 -4.72 4.83
CA GLY A 17 13.54 -5.29 6.16
C GLY A 17 13.00 -6.71 6.29
N PHE A 18 13.47 -7.44 7.32
CA PHE A 18 12.91 -8.72 7.76
C PHE A 18 13.27 -8.93 9.25
N PRO A 19 12.34 -9.38 10.11
CA PRO A 19 10.98 -9.83 9.79
C PRO A 19 9.99 -8.68 9.54
N THR A 20 10.37 -7.42 9.82
CA THR A 20 9.47 -6.27 9.72
C THR A 20 9.95 -5.20 8.76
N ALA A 21 9.00 -4.42 8.24
CA ALA A 21 9.21 -3.21 7.48
C ALA A 21 8.36 -2.07 8.06
N GLN A 22 8.92 -0.86 8.16
CA GLN A 22 8.23 0.28 8.77
C GLN A 22 7.25 0.90 7.77
N TYR A 23 5.95 0.96 8.10
CA TYR A 23 4.91 1.43 7.18
C TYR A 23 5.22 2.79 6.55
N ASP A 24 5.65 3.78 7.34
CA ASP A 24 5.98 5.12 6.83
C ASP A 24 7.16 5.10 5.83
N ALA A 25 8.13 4.20 6.02
CA ALA A 25 9.25 4.04 5.10
C ALA A 25 8.80 3.40 3.79
N GLU A 26 7.92 2.40 3.84
CA GLU A 26 7.38 1.75 2.64
C GLU A 26 6.43 2.69 1.87
N ALA A 27 5.62 3.48 2.58
CA ALA A 27 4.83 4.55 2.00
C ALA A 27 5.74 5.56 1.28
N HIS A 28 6.82 6.00 1.92
CA HIS A 28 7.77 6.93 1.32
C HIS A 28 8.40 6.36 0.04
N LYS A 29 8.84 5.10 0.05
CA LYS A 29 9.37 4.43 -1.15
C LYS A 29 8.34 4.40 -2.28
N TYR A 30 7.12 3.98 -1.99
CA TYR A 30 6.04 3.95 -2.98
C TYR A 30 5.81 5.33 -3.62
N PHE A 31 5.64 6.38 -2.81
CA PHE A 31 5.41 7.73 -3.33
C PHE A 31 6.62 8.29 -4.09
N ASN A 32 7.85 7.94 -3.69
CA ASN A 32 9.04 8.26 -4.47
C ASN A 32 9.04 7.55 -5.83
N SER A 33 8.65 6.27 -5.89
CA SER A 33 8.55 5.53 -7.15
C SER A 33 7.48 6.11 -8.07
N VAL A 34 6.36 6.57 -7.53
CA VAL A 34 5.35 7.29 -8.33
C VAL A 34 5.95 8.56 -8.95
N ALA A 35 6.75 9.31 -8.20
CA ALA A 35 7.34 10.56 -8.67
C ALA A 35 8.56 10.38 -9.59
N TYR A 36 9.36 9.33 -9.38
CA TYR A 36 10.70 9.22 -9.97
C TYR A 36 10.98 7.87 -10.66
N GLY A 37 10.04 6.92 -10.62
CA GLY A 37 10.25 5.58 -11.14
C GLY A 37 11.22 4.76 -10.28
N GLY A 38 11.90 3.79 -10.90
CA GLY A 38 12.90 2.94 -10.25
C GLY A 38 12.33 1.80 -9.40
N ALA A 39 11.01 1.57 -9.46
CA ALA A 39 10.35 0.41 -8.89
C ALA A 39 10.10 -0.67 -9.96
N SER A 40 9.42 -1.74 -9.57
CA SER A 40 8.95 -2.79 -10.48
C SER A 40 7.46 -2.63 -10.80
N ASN A 41 6.99 -3.43 -11.74
CA ASN A 41 5.58 -3.65 -12.03
C ASN A 41 4.81 -2.36 -12.32
N GLY A 42 5.25 -1.60 -13.32
CA GLY A 42 4.53 -0.42 -13.80
C GLY A 42 4.97 0.91 -13.21
N LEU A 43 5.99 0.92 -12.33
CA LEU A 43 6.68 2.11 -11.83
C LEU A 43 8.20 2.04 -12.09
N GLU A 44 8.62 1.36 -13.15
CA GLU A 44 10.01 1.40 -13.64
C GLU A 44 10.40 2.83 -14.03
N ASN A 45 9.46 3.57 -14.60
CA ASN A 45 9.56 5.00 -14.92
C ASN A 45 8.60 5.81 -14.04
N PRO A 46 8.82 7.14 -13.89
CA PRO A 46 7.88 8.03 -13.20
C PRO A 46 6.46 7.90 -13.74
N ALA A 47 5.45 7.97 -12.85
CA ALA A 47 4.06 7.79 -13.24
C ALA A 47 3.58 8.80 -14.30
N ASN A 48 4.15 10.02 -14.31
CA ASN A 48 3.81 11.06 -15.28
C ASN A 48 4.41 10.86 -16.69
N THR A 49 5.30 9.88 -16.88
CA THR A 49 5.86 9.53 -18.19
C THR A 49 5.22 8.29 -18.81
N LEU A 50 4.31 7.64 -18.09
CA LEU A 50 3.65 6.42 -18.56
C LEU A 50 2.67 6.74 -19.69
N PRO A 51 2.53 5.84 -20.69
CA PRO A 51 1.62 6.05 -21.82
C PRO A 51 0.14 5.89 -21.45
N VAL A 52 -0.15 5.49 -20.22
CA VAL A 52 -1.50 5.27 -19.69
C VAL A 52 -1.63 5.90 -18.31
N PRO A 53 -2.84 6.31 -17.89
CA PRO A 53 -3.04 6.89 -16.57
C PRO A 53 -2.58 5.96 -15.44
N TYR A 54 -1.85 6.53 -14.49
CA TYR A 54 -1.53 5.89 -13.23
C TYR A 54 -2.43 6.45 -12.13
N TYR A 55 -3.22 5.58 -11.50
CA TYR A 55 -4.05 5.95 -10.36
C TYR A 55 -3.36 5.56 -9.06
N PRO A 56 -3.13 6.50 -8.12
CA PRO A 56 -2.48 6.16 -6.86
C PRO A 56 -3.21 5.06 -6.09
N ASN A 57 -2.46 4.15 -5.48
CA ASN A 57 -2.94 3.20 -4.48
C ASN A 57 -2.48 3.60 -3.07
N VAL A 58 -3.33 3.35 -2.07
CA VAL A 58 -2.96 3.36 -0.65
C VAL A 58 -3.15 1.97 -0.07
N THR A 59 -2.06 1.37 0.40
CA THR A 59 -2.05 0.10 1.12
C THR A 59 -2.29 0.36 2.60
N MET A 60 -3.25 -0.30 3.24
CA MET A 60 -3.45 -0.19 4.71
C MET A 60 -2.33 -0.92 5.47
N GLY A 61 -1.96 -2.11 5.01
CA GLY A 61 -0.92 -2.93 5.64
C GLY A 61 -0.47 -4.08 4.74
N TRP A 62 0.46 -4.89 5.25
CA TRP A 62 0.86 -6.15 4.63
C TRP A 62 1.39 -7.11 5.69
N ASP A 63 0.70 -8.23 5.89
CA ASP A 63 1.13 -9.34 6.72
C ASP A 63 0.62 -10.65 6.12
N SER A 64 1.52 -11.40 5.48
CA SER A 64 1.21 -12.74 4.94
C SER A 64 1.60 -13.88 5.89
N SER A 65 2.18 -13.57 7.06
CA SER A 65 2.68 -14.54 8.03
C SER A 65 1.62 -15.47 8.65
N PRO A 66 0.31 -15.13 8.72
CA PRO A 66 -0.69 -16.12 9.13
C PRO A 66 -0.69 -17.40 8.28
N ARG A 67 -0.19 -17.33 7.03
CA ARG A 67 -0.07 -18.49 6.13
C ARG A 67 1.13 -19.38 6.44
N THR A 68 2.09 -18.94 7.26
CA THR A 68 3.38 -19.63 7.47
C THR A 68 3.44 -20.45 8.76
N ARG A 69 2.47 -20.28 9.67
CA ARG A 69 2.52 -20.79 11.06
C ARG A 69 2.90 -22.26 11.22
N ASN A 70 2.45 -23.12 10.29
CA ASN A 70 2.65 -24.56 10.37
C ASN A 70 3.82 -25.07 9.52
N ALA A 71 4.63 -24.18 8.94
CA ALA A 71 5.77 -24.55 8.11
C ALA A 71 7.08 -24.51 8.90
N ASP A 72 8.01 -25.42 8.58
CA ASP A 72 9.38 -25.35 9.09
C ASP A 72 10.07 -24.07 8.60
N GLY A 73 10.88 -23.45 9.46
CA GLY A 73 11.53 -22.17 9.15
C GLY A 73 10.54 -21.02 8.94
N TRP A 74 9.39 -21.01 9.62
CA TRP A 74 8.34 -20.00 9.44
C TRP A 74 8.83 -18.55 9.63
N ASN A 75 9.94 -18.35 10.36
CA ASN A 75 10.57 -17.06 10.60
C ASN A 75 11.82 -16.81 9.73
N GLU A 76 12.00 -17.55 8.64
CA GLU A 76 13.09 -17.35 7.69
C GLU A 76 12.58 -16.69 6.41
N ARG A 77 13.32 -15.70 5.90
CA ARG A 77 12.94 -14.99 4.67
C ARG A 77 13.02 -15.93 3.47
N ARG A 78 11.89 -16.15 2.81
CA ARG A 78 11.78 -16.92 1.56
C ARG A 78 10.79 -16.24 0.61
N ASP A 79 10.44 -16.92 -0.48
CA ASP A 79 9.36 -16.49 -1.36
C ASP A 79 8.03 -16.42 -0.60
N TYR A 80 7.03 -15.78 -1.21
CA TYR A 80 5.69 -15.68 -0.65
C TYR A 80 5.20 -17.06 -0.13
N PRO A 81 4.64 -17.16 1.09
CA PRO A 81 4.25 -16.06 1.99
C PRO A 81 5.27 -15.75 3.10
N PHE A 82 6.54 -16.16 2.98
CA PHE A 82 7.58 -15.99 4.00
C PHE A 82 8.32 -14.65 3.88
N GLY A 83 7.55 -13.59 3.64
CA GLY A 83 8.05 -12.22 3.50
C GLY A 83 8.11 -11.47 4.83
N ALA A 84 8.53 -10.21 4.75
CA ALA A 84 8.41 -9.30 5.87
C ALA A 84 6.97 -8.84 6.09
N VAL A 85 6.68 -8.37 7.29
CA VAL A 85 5.38 -7.76 7.65
C VAL A 85 5.54 -6.25 7.81
N MET A 86 4.56 -5.48 7.35
CA MET A 86 4.50 -4.06 7.64
C MET A 86 4.05 -3.86 9.08
N VAL A 87 4.76 -2.99 9.81
CA VAL A 87 4.42 -2.62 11.18
C VAL A 87 4.25 -1.11 11.30
N ASN A 88 3.60 -0.69 12.39
CA ASN A 88 3.31 0.71 12.70
C ASN A 88 2.39 1.40 11.65
N ASN A 89 1.58 0.61 10.95
CA ASN A 89 0.55 1.04 10.01
C ASN A 89 -0.71 1.60 10.68
N THR A 90 -0.53 2.44 11.71
CA THR A 90 -1.64 3.03 12.50
C THR A 90 -2.63 3.84 11.65
N PRO A 91 -3.87 4.08 12.13
CA PRO A 91 -4.82 4.95 11.43
C PRO A 91 -4.27 6.34 11.08
N TYR A 92 -3.40 6.89 11.94
CA TYR A 92 -2.71 8.15 11.67
C TYR A 92 -1.70 8.04 10.52
N ALA A 93 -0.88 6.99 10.50
CA ALA A 93 0.06 6.74 9.41
C ALA A 93 -0.66 6.50 8.08
N PHE A 94 -1.75 5.73 8.12
CA PHE A 94 -2.63 5.52 6.99
C PHE A 94 -3.25 6.84 6.48
N LYS A 95 -3.78 7.70 7.37
CA LYS A 95 -4.28 9.04 7.02
C LYS A 95 -3.23 9.89 6.29
N LYS A 96 -1.97 9.88 6.73
CA LYS A 96 -0.88 10.59 6.05
C LYS A 96 -0.68 10.08 4.61
N ALA A 97 -0.75 8.76 4.41
CA ALA A 97 -0.64 8.17 3.08
C ALA A 97 -1.83 8.54 2.18
N LEU A 98 -3.06 8.52 2.73
CA LEU A 98 -4.27 8.99 2.03
C LEU A 98 -4.15 10.46 1.58
N ALA A 99 -3.67 11.34 2.46
CA ALA A 99 -3.49 12.76 2.13
C ALA A 99 -2.48 12.95 0.98
N LYS A 100 -1.39 12.18 0.96
CA LYS A 100 -0.42 12.19 -0.15
C LYS A 100 -1.04 11.67 -1.45
N ALA A 101 -1.78 10.56 -1.40
CA ALA A 101 -2.47 10.00 -2.57
C ALA A 101 -3.54 10.95 -3.11
N LYS A 102 -4.30 11.64 -2.25
CA LYS A 102 -5.24 12.70 -2.65
C LYS A 102 -4.50 13.82 -3.39
N GLY A 103 -3.36 14.27 -2.86
CA GLY A 103 -2.52 15.29 -3.50
C GLY A 103 -2.08 14.90 -4.91
N LEU A 104 -1.70 13.63 -5.12
CA LEU A 104 -1.36 13.10 -6.44
C LEU A 104 -2.59 13.00 -7.36
N ALA A 105 -3.69 12.43 -6.88
CA ALA A 105 -4.92 12.28 -7.66
C ALA A 105 -5.43 13.64 -8.18
N LEU A 106 -5.34 14.70 -7.37
CA LEU A 106 -5.74 16.05 -7.74
C LEU A 106 -4.89 16.69 -8.85
N GLN A 107 -3.72 16.13 -9.18
CA GLN A 107 -2.90 16.59 -10.32
C GLN A 107 -3.48 16.16 -11.67
N HIS A 108 -4.38 15.17 -11.67
CA HIS A 108 -5.05 14.70 -12.86
C HIS A 108 -6.27 15.58 -13.21
N GLU A 109 -6.69 15.51 -14.47
CA GLU A 109 -7.98 16.03 -14.91
C GLU A 109 -9.11 15.42 -14.08
N GLU A 110 -10.20 16.17 -13.92
CA GLU A 110 -11.25 15.86 -12.95
C GLU A 110 -11.80 14.43 -13.07
N GLN A 111 -12.03 13.96 -14.29
CA GLN A 111 -12.52 12.61 -14.57
C GLN A 111 -11.52 11.49 -14.23
N HIS A 112 -10.26 11.83 -13.99
CA HIS A 112 -9.15 10.92 -13.66
C HIS A 112 -8.65 11.08 -12.23
N ARG A 113 -9.32 11.86 -11.37
CA ARG A 113 -9.00 12.00 -9.94
C ARG A 113 -9.42 10.77 -9.13
N ILE A 114 -8.94 9.61 -9.54
CA ILE A 114 -9.24 8.30 -8.99
C ILE A 114 -8.04 7.82 -8.18
N LEU A 115 -8.30 7.20 -7.04
CA LEU A 115 -7.32 6.42 -6.30
C LEU A 115 -7.96 5.11 -5.85
N THR A 116 -7.11 4.14 -5.53
CA THR A 116 -7.53 2.86 -4.97
C THR A 116 -7.01 2.72 -3.55
N VAL A 117 -7.71 1.93 -2.74
CA VAL A 117 -7.30 1.61 -1.38
C VAL A 117 -7.35 0.10 -1.23
N ASN A 118 -6.28 -0.47 -0.71
CA ASN A 118 -6.20 -1.89 -0.38
C ASN A 118 -6.36 -2.08 1.13
N ALA A 119 -7.35 -2.84 1.55
CA ALA A 119 -8.57 -3.27 0.83
C ALA A 119 -9.74 -3.22 1.80
N TRP A 120 -10.96 -3.52 1.35
CA TRP A 120 -12.08 -3.63 2.30
C TRP A 120 -11.79 -4.72 3.35
N ASN A 121 -11.41 -5.93 2.92
CA ASN A 121 -11.37 -7.10 3.80
C ASN A 121 -10.29 -8.15 3.43
N GLU A 122 -9.09 -7.73 3.01
CA GLU A 122 -7.98 -8.67 2.76
C GLU A 122 -7.27 -9.05 4.07
N TRP A 123 -8.01 -9.75 4.93
CA TRP A 123 -7.53 -10.21 6.24
C TRP A 123 -6.33 -11.14 6.13
N GLY A 124 -6.30 -11.98 5.10
CA GLY A 124 -5.19 -12.91 4.87
C GLY A 124 -3.85 -12.20 4.70
N GLU A 125 -3.85 -10.98 4.17
CA GLU A 125 -2.64 -10.18 3.95
C GLU A 125 -2.54 -9.00 4.92
N GLY A 126 -3.32 -8.98 6.01
CA GLY A 126 -3.30 -7.88 6.98
C GLY A 126 -3.61 -6.50 6.37
N SER A 127 -4.36 -6.47 5.26
CA SER A 127 -4.67 -5.27 4.48
C SER A 127 -6.20 -5.06 4.40
N TYR A 128 -6.81 -4.71 5.52
CA TYR A 128 -8.25 -4.58 5.67
C TYR A 128 -8.64 -3.19 6.21
N LEU A 129 -9.81 -2.69 5.79
CA LEU A 129 -10.45 -1.48 6.33
C LEU A 129 -11.70 -1.81 7.12
N GLU A 130 -12.21 -3.03 6.96
CA GLU A 130 -13.27 -3.60 7.77
C GLU A 130 -12.93 -3.38 9.26
N PRO A 131 -13.86 -2.81 10.05
CA PRO A 131 -13.62 -2.53 11.45
C PRO A 131 -13.15 -3.76 12.22
N ASP A 132 -12.13 -3.57 13.05
CA ASP A 132 -11.55 -4.62 13.90
C ASP A 132 -11.73 -4.30 15.39
N GLU A 133 -11.26 -5.20 16.26
CA GLU A 133 -11.35 -5.01 17.71
C GLU A 133 -10.31 -4.02 18.26
N GLU A 134 -9.22 -3.74 17.55
CA GLU A 134 -8.12 -2.88 18.03
C GLU A 134 -8.37 -1.38 17.74
N TYR A 135 -8.73 -1.08 16.50
CA TYR A 135 -8.93 0.26 15.98
C TYR A 135 -10.39 0.57 15.66
N GLY A 136 -11.29 -0.41 15.60
CA GLY A 136 -12.70 -0.19 15.29
C GLY A 136 -12.85 0.55 13.97
N PHE A 137 -13.54 1.69 13.99
CA PHE A 137 -13.81 2.49 12.78
C PHE A 137 -12.69 3.47 12.38
N LYS A 138 -11.58 3.54 13.12
CA LYS A 138 -10.58 4.62 12.96
C LYS A 138 -9.95 4.71 11.56
N TYR A 139 -9.80 3.60 10.83
CA TYR A 139 -9.33 3.64 9.43
C TYR A 139 -10.37 4.25 8.47
N LEU A 140 -11.66 3.97 8.70
CA LEU A 140 -12.75 4.57 7.94
C LEU A 140 -12.95 6.05 8.29
N GLU A 141 -12.75 6.42 9.56
CA GLU A 141 -12.71 7.81 10.00
C GLU A 141 -11.56 8.57 9.33
N ALA A 142 -10.36 7.98 9.27
CA ALA A 142 -9.22 8.55 8.54
C ALA A 142 -9.51 8.78 7.05
N LEU A 143 -10.22 7.85 6.39
CA LEU A 143 -10.72 8.04 5.02
C LEU A 143 -11.68 9.22 4.93
N ALA A 144 -12.70 9.26 5.79
CA ALA A 144 -13.69 10.32 5.81
C ALA A 144 -13.05 11.71 6.04
N GLU A 145 -12.09 11.82 6.95
CA GLU A 145 -11.39 13.07 7.23
C GLU A 145 -10.55 13.59 6.05
N VAL A 146 -10.06 12.72 5.17
CA VAL A 146 -9.28 13.13 4.00
C VAL A 146 -10.18 13.45 2.80
N PHE A 147 -11.30 12.75 2.62
CA PHE A 147 -12.09 12.81 1.38
C PHE A 147 -13.49 13.42 1.50
N ARG A 148 -13.97 13.76 2.70
CA ARG A 148 -15.17 14.58 2.86
C ARG A 148 -14.94 16.04 2.47
#